data_AF-A0AB38X3Q0-F1
#
_entry.id   AF-A0AB38X3Q0-F1
#
_cell.length_a   1.000
_cell.length_b   1.000
_cell.length_c   1.000
_cell.angle_alpha   90.00
_cell.angle_beta   90.00
_cell.angle_gamma   90.00
#
_symmetry.space_group_name_H-M   'P 1'
#
loop_
_entity.id
_entity.type
_entity.pdbx_description
1 polymer ?
#
loop_
_entity_poly.entity_id
_entity_poly.type
_entity_poly.pdbx_seq_one_letter_code
_entity_poly.pdbx_strand_id
1 'polypeptide(L)'
;MQTPPHSLGTILKALRHVLAADATPEAVLKDIDVPVWYLLELEADHITVADGDTLTLICSCYQLTVDQLIMLSVAANLPEAIVHMTLQRYRTYEAPNYLPDRPWPDSTQVVPLITNPDPLAKHTYADVLHCIRTQVEDRSVTAVSALLNVSPMAYWHMEAGQLPVPTWLQRKIAFRLHLKNLTTLTRATDILTTICQHLDIVPDDLPMELRLP
;
A
#
# COMPACT_ATOMS: atom_id res chain seq x y z
N MET A 1 -6.52 36.01 20.52
CA MET A 1 -6.54 34.87 19.59
C MET A 1 -5.71 35.28 18.38
N GLN A 2 -4.63 34.55 18.08
CA GLN A 2 -3.83 34.82 16.88
C GLN A 2 -4.60 34.33 15.66
N THR A 3 -4.71 35.16 14.63
CA THR A 3 -5.33 34.76 13.36
C THR A 3 -4.47 33.66 12.73
N PRO A 4 -5.05 32.52 12.33
CA PRO A 4 -4.28 31.47 11.68
C PRO A 4 -3.64 32.00 10.38
N PRO A 5 -2.40 31.59 10.06
CA PRO A 5 -1.67 32.05 8.87
C PRO A 5 -2.34 31.68 7.55
N HIS A 6 -3.20 30.65 7.52
CA HIS A 6 -3.91 30.22 6.32
C HIS A 6 -5.42 30.21 6.53
N SER A 7 -6.15 30.81 5.59
CA SER A 7 -7.62 30.76 5.54
C SER A 7 -8.11 29.40 5.06
N LEU A 8 -9.39 29.09 5.33
CA LEU A 8 -10.03 27.87 4.85
C LEU A 8 -9.95 27.75 3.32
N GLY A 9 -10.23 28.84 2.58
CA GLY A 9 -10.16 28.84 1.13
C GLY A 9 -8.75 28.62 0.59
N THR A 10 -7.74 29.19 1.26
CA THR A 10 -6.32 28.95 0.92
C THR A 10 -5.95 27.48 1.09
N ILE A 11 -6.41 26.84 2.18
CA ILE A 11 -6.15 25.43 2.44
C ILE A 11 -6.83 24.55 1.40
N LEU A 12 -8.11 24.77 1.10
CA LEU A 12 -8.85 23.98 0.12
C LEU A 12 -8.25 24.07 -1.30
N LYS A 13 -7.84 25.27 -1.73
CA LYS A 13 -7.10 25.45 -2.99
C LYS A 13 -5.79 24.67 -3.01
N ALA A 14 -5.02 24.74 -1.93
CA ALA A 14 -3.76 24.01 -1.82
C ALA A 14 -3.97 22.49 -1.84
N LEU A 15 -5.03 21.99 -1.19
CA LEU A 15 -5.39 20.57 -1.23
C LEU A 15 -5.77 20.12 -2.64
N ARG A 16 -6.56 20.90 -3.37
CA ARG A 16 -6.92 20.59 -4.76
C ARG A 16 -5.71 20.58 -5.69
N HIS A 17 -4.79 21.53 -5.50
CA HIS A 17 -3.54 21.58 -6.24
C HIS A 17 -2.64 20.37 -5.96
N VAL A 18 -2.37 20.10 -4.67
CA VAL A 18 -1.38 19.10 -4.24
C VAL A 18 -1.90 17.67 -4.31
N LEU A 19 -3.14 17.42 -3.89
CA LEU A 19 -3.69 16.05 -3.76
C LEU A 19 -4.57 15.64 -4.95
N ALA A 20 -5.16 16.61 -5.65
CA ALA A 20 -6.07 16.33 -6.77
C ALA A 20 -5.51 16.80 -8.13
N ALA A 21 -4.22 17.15 -8.21
CA ALA A 21 -3.54 17.57 -9.43
C ALA A 21 -4.33 18.63 -10.23
N ASP A 22 -4.79 19.66 -9.53
CA ASP A 22 -5.61 20.75 -10.08
C ASP A 22 -6.94 20.28 -10.71
N ALA A 23 -7.50 19.18 -10.22
CA ALA A 23 -8.84 18.73 -10.59
C ALA A 23 -9.86 19.89 -10.48
N THR A 24 -10.87 19.89 -11.34
CA THR A 24 -11.93 20.88 -11.25
C THR A 24 -12.78 20.64 -10.00
N PRO A 25 -13.42 21.67 -9.42
CA PRO A 25 -14.32 21.51 -8.28
C PRO A 25 -15.40 20.45 -8.49
N GLU A 26 -15.93 20.33 -9.72
CA GLU A 26 -16.89 19.29 -10.10
C GLU A 26 -16.30 17.88 -9.96
N ALA A 27 -15.05 17.70 -10.38
CA ALA A 27 -14.37 16.41 -10.31
C ALA A 27 -14.05 16.00 -8.87
N VAL A 28 -13.77 16.97 -7.99
CA VAL A 28 -13.55 16.73 -6.56
C VAL A 28 -14.84 16.29 -5.86
N LEU A 29 -15.96 16.93 -6.17
CA LEU A 29 -17.23 16.72 -5.48
C LEU A 29 -18.11 15.61 -6.08
N LYS A 30 -17.65 14.93 -7.15
CA LYS A 30 -18.46 14.02 -7.97
C LYS A 30 -19.23 12.93 -7.20
N ASP A 31 -18.71 12.51 -6.03
CA ASP A 31 -19.24 11.41 -5.23
C ASP A 31 -19.96 11.88 -3.94
N ILE A 32 -20.13 13.20 -3.74
CA ILE A 32 -20.78 13.77 -2.56
C ILE A 32 -21.86 14.79 -2.95
N ASP A 33 -22.90 14.87 -2.14
CA ASP A 33 -24.03 15.79 -2.36
C ASP A 33 -23.71 17.20 -1.84
N VAL A 34 -22.66 17.81 -2.40
CA VAL A 34 -22.26 19.20 -2.10
C VAL A 34 -22.28 20.01 -3.40
N PRO A 35 -23.01 21.13 -3.45
CA PRO A 35 -23.04 21.96 -4.63
C PRO A 35 -21.67 22.55 -4.99
N VAL A 36 -21.32 22.53 -6.27
CA VAL A 36 -20.03 23.04 -6.79
C VAL A 36 -19.80 24.51 -6.43
N TRP A 37 -20.85 25.33 -6.49
CA TRP A 37 -20.76 26.74 -6.11
C TRP A 37 -20.30 26.91 -4.66
N TYR A 38 -20.66 25.98 -3.76
CA TYR A 38 -20.30 26.08 -2.36
C TYR A 38 -18.79 25.93 -2.14
N LEU A 39 -18.15 24.97 -2.81
CA LEU A 39 -16.70 24.81 -2.77
C LEU A 39 -15.98 26.02 -3.39
N LEU A 40 -16.51 26.58 -4.47
CA LEU A 40 -15.95 27.79 -5.09
C LEU A 40 -16.01 29.01 -4.14
N GLU A 41 -17.13 29.22 -3.45
CA GLU A 41 -17.29 30.31 -2.49
C GLU A 41 -16.43 30.11 -1.23
N LEU A 42 -16.20 28.87 -0.80
CA LEU A 42 -15.22 28.54 0.24
C LEU A 42 -13.79 28.82 -0.22
N GLU A 43 -13.40 28.37 -1.42
CA GLU A 43 -12.07 28.61 -2.00
C GLU A 43 -11.79 30.11 -2.21
N ALA A 44 -12.83 30.91 -2.47
CA ALA A 44 -12.76 32.36 -2.59
C ALA A 44 -12.75 33.08 -1.23
N ASP A 45 -12.85 32.36 -0.11
CA ASP A 45 -13.00 32.90 1.25
C ASP A 45 -14.25 33.80 1.42
N HIS A 46 -15.24 33.69 0.54
CA HIS A 46 -16.54 34.36 0.70
C HIS A 46 -17.38 33.68 1.80
N ILE A 47 -17.18 32.37 2.00
CA ILE A 47 -17.71 31.62 3.13
C ILE A 47 -16.54 31.31 4.08
N THR A 48 -16.45 32.04 5.19
CA THR A 48 -15.35 31.87 6.16
C THR A 48 -15.64 30.84 7.25
N VAL A 49 -16.90 30.43 7.39
CA VAL A 49 -17.36 29.39 8.31
C VAL A 49 -18.23 28.42 7.53
N ALA A 50 -17.69 27.24 7.25
CA ALA A 50 -18.45 26.17 6.63
C ALA A 50 -19.35 25.49 7.67
N ASP A 51 -20.48 24.97 7.21
CA ASP A 51 -21.26 24.01 7.98
C ASP A 51 -20.41 22.76 8.29
N GLY A 52 -20.47 22.24 9.52
CA GLY A 52 -19.55 21.20 10.00
C GLY A 52 -19.69 19.87 9.25
N ASP A 53 -20.91 19.48 8.91
CA ASP A 53 -21.20 18.25 8.16
C ASP A 53 -20.74 18.41 6.71
N THR A 54 -21.07 19.54 6.09
CA THR A 54 -20.63 19.87 4.73
C THR A 54 -19.11 19.94 4.61
N LEU A 55 -18.45 20.55 5.60
CA LEU A 55 -16.99 20.61 5.66
C LEU A 55 -16.37 19.22 5.79
N THR A 56 -16.98 18.35 6.60
CA THR A 56 -16.54 16.96 6.76
C THR A 56 -16.63 16.19 5.44
N LEU A 57 -17.72 16.36 4.69
CA LEU A 57 -17.87 15.77 3.36
C LEU A 57 -16.80 16.26 2.39
N ILE A 58 -16.55 17.57 2.32
CA ILE A 58 -15.49 18.14 1.48
C ILE A 58 -14.11 17.60 1.88
N CYS A 59 -13.81 17.50 3.19
CA CYS A 59 -12.56 16.92 3.68
C CYS A 59 -12.38 15.46 3.24
N SER A 60 -13.48 14.70 3.20
CA SER A 60 -13.46 13.28 2.82
C SER A 60 -13.04 13.07 1.36
N CYS A 61 -13.35 14.01 0.46
CA CYS A 61 -12.87 14.00 -0.93
C CYS A 61 -11.34 14.05 -1.01
N TYR A 62 -10.69 14.68 -0.03
CA TYR A 62 -9.24 14.74 0.11
C TYR A 62 -8.69 13.69 1.09
N GLN A 63 -9.56 12.82 1.61
CA GLN A 63 -9.26 11.82 2.63
C GLN A 63 -8.58 12.42 3.87
N LEU A 64 -9.08 13.59 4.31
CA LEU A 64 -8.64 14.31 5.49
C LEU A 64 -9.77 14.43 6.52
N THR A 65 -9.42 14.72 7.78
CA THR A 65 -10.36 15.09 8.83
C THR A 65 -10.41 16.61 9.05
N VAL A 66 -11.43 17.09 9.76
CA VAL A 66 -11.52 18.52 10.12
C VAL A 66 -10.38 18.93 11.06
N ASP A 67 -9.95 18.06 11.99
CA ASP A 67 -8.78 18.33 12.84
C ASP A 67 -7.50 18.52 12.03
N GLN A 68 -7.37 17.78 10.93
CA GLN A 68 -6.26 17.91 10.00
C GLN A 68 -6.28 19.25 9.25
N LEU A 69 -7.46 19.77 8.89
CA LEU A 69 -7.57 21.14 8.38
C LEU A 69 -7.13 22.18 9.41
N ILE A 70 -7.48 21.99 10.69
CA ILE A 70 -7.07 22.91 11.77
C ILE A 70 -5.54 22.92 11.90
N MET A 71 -4.88 21.75 11.83
CA MET A 71 -3.42 21.68 11.83
C MET A 71 -2.80 22.39 10.62
N LEU A 72 -3.39 22.25 9.43
CA LEU A 72 -2.93 22.96 8.22
C LEU A 72 -3.10 24.47 8.33
N SER A 73 -4.12 24.95 9.06
CA SER A 73 -4.37 26.38 9.24
C SER A 73 -3.25 27.14 9.94
N VAL A 74 -2.44 26.42 10.75
CA VAL A 74 -1.30 26.97 11.50
C VAL A 74 0.06 26.54 10.96
N ALA A 75 0.09 25.81 9.84
CA ALA A 75 1.33 25.38 9.22
C ALA A 75 2.15 26.59 8.72
N ALA A 76 3.47 26.51 8.82
CA ALA A 76 4.36 27.55 8.29
C ALA A 76 4.53 27.46 6.76
N ASN A 77 4.47 26.23 6.21
CA ASN A 77 4.55 25.94 4.79
C ASN A 77 3.44 24.95 4.41
N LEU A 78 2.37 25.47 3.80
CA LEU A 78 1.15 24.72 3.56
C LEU A 78 1.32 23.55 2.56
N PRO A 79 1.93 23.72 1.36
CA PRO A 79 2.19 22.60 0.46
C PRO A 79 3.04 21.49 1.10
N GLU A 80 4.10 21.86 1.82
CA GLU A 80 4.98 20.91 2.50
C GLU A 80 4.23 20.16 3.61
N ALA A 81 3.41 20.86 4.40
CA ALA A 81 2.59 20.24 5.43
C ALA A 81 1.57 19.24 4.85
N ILE A 82 0.91 19.59 3.74
CA ILE A 82 -0.01 18.69 3.04
C ILE A 82 0.72 17.41 2.61
N VAL A 83 1.87 17.55 1.94
CA VAL A 83 2.69 16.41 1.51
C VAL A 83 3.13 15.56 2.71
N HIS A 84 3.60 16.18 3.79
CA HIS A 84 4.00 15.48 5.01
C HIS A 84 2.85 14.71 5.63
N MET A 85 1.64 15.27 5.68
CA MET A 85 0.46 14.56 6.21
C MET A 85 0.08 13.37 5.33
N THR A 86 0.15 13.50 4.01
CA THR A 86 -0.11 12.39 3.09
C THR A 86 0.96 11.29 3.25
N LEU A 87 2.24 11.67 3.31
CA LEU A 87 3.35 10.73 3.54
C LEU A 87 3.27 10.07 4.92
N GLN A 88 2.90 10.80 5.96
CA GLN A 88 2.70 10.23 7.29
C GLN A 88 1.54 9.25 7.27
N ARG A 89 0.45 9.53 6.54
CA ARG A 89 -0.65 8.59 6.37
C ARG A 89 -0.21 7.34 5.62
N TYR A 90 0.55 7.47 4.53
CA TYR A 90 1.16 6.32 3.85
C TYR A 90 2.06 5.55 4.82
N ARG A 91 2.89 6.23 5.62
CA ARG A 91 3.70 5.62 6.68
C ARG A 91 2.92 5.05 7.84
N THR A 92 1.66 5.40 8.05
CA THR A 92 0.77 4.78 9.04
C THR A 92 0.06 3.55 8.45
N TYR A 93 -0.19 3.54 7.13
CA TYR A 93 -0.63 2.35 6.40
C TYR A 93 0.53 1.37 6.12
N GLU A 94 1.75 1.89 5.98
CA GLU A 94 3.02 1.17 5.82
C GLU A 94 3.74 0.93 7.16
N ALA A 95 3.30 1.58 8.24
CA ALA A 95 3.66 1.16 9.58
C ALA A 95 3.14 -0.27 9.63
N PRO A 96 4.04 -1.26 9.77
CA PRO A 96 3.61 -2.64 9.79
C PRO A 96 2.53 -2.69 10.85
N ASN A 97 1.34 -3.14 10.46
CA ASN A 97 0.34 -3.59 11.40
C ASN A 97 1.11 -4.42 12.43
N TYR A 98 1.41 -3.82 13.57
CA TYR A 98 2.11 -4.43 14.69
C TYR A 98 1.07 -5.33 15.36
N LEU A 99 0.51 -6.24 14.56
CA LEU A 99 0.09 -7.51 15.09
C LEU A 99 1.36 -8.03 15.76
N PRO A 100 1.33 -8.31 17.08
CA PRO A 100 2.45 -8.98 17.72
C PRO A 100 2.81 -10.16 16.82
N ASP A 101 4.11 -10.39 16.60
CA ASP A 101 4.61 -11.46 15.74
C ASP A 101 4.29 -12.80 16.39
N ARG A 102 3.00 -13.13 16.35
CA ARG A 102 2.44 -14.34 16.89
C ARG A 102 2.90 -15.41 15.93
N PRO A 103 3.51 -16.50 16.44
CA PRO A 103 3.96 -17.58 15.56
C PRO A 103 2.76 -18.05 14.74
N TRP A 104 2.87 -17.90 13.42
CA TRP A 104 1.91 -18.46 12.49
C TRP A 104 2.13 -19.98 12.46
N PRO A 105 1.06 -20.78 12.34
CA PRO A 105 1.22 -22.20 12.10
C PRO A 105 2.06 -22.43 10.85
N ASP A 106 2.80 -23.52 10.81
CA ASP A 106 3.55 -23.90 9.62
C ASP A 106 2.56 -24.20 8.47
N SER A 107 2.68 -23.44 7.38
CA SER A 107 1.82 -23.54 6.20
C SER A 107 1.92 -24.91 5.51
N THR A 108 3.07 -25.59 5.66
CA THR A 108 3.32 -26.91 5.06
C THR A 108 2.55 -28.05 5.75
N GLN A 109 2.00 -27.80 6.95
CA GLN A 109 1.18 -28.78 7.68
C GLN A 109 -0.25 -28.88 7.13
N VAL A 110 -0.65 -27.97 6.24
CA VAL A 110 -1.98 -27.93 5.64
C VAL A 110 -1.95 -28.66 4.30
N VAL A 111 -2.95 -29.51 4.05
CA VAL A 111 -3.12 -30.16 2.74
C VAL A 111 -3.53 -29.10 1.70
N PRO A 112 -2.71 -28.84 0.66
CA PRO A 112 -3.00 -27.81 -0.32
C PRO A 112 -4.23 -28.19 -1.16
N LEU A 113 -5.15 -27.25 -1.36
CA LEU A 113 -6.33 -27.42 -2.21
C LEU A 113 -6.08 -26.99 -3.66
N ILE A 114 -5.07 -26.14 -3.87
CA ILE A 114 -4.79 -25.50 -5.14
C ILE A 114 -3.50 -26.08 -5.71
N THR A 115 -3.61 -26.59 -6.92
CA THR A 115 -2.48 -27.11 -7.70
C THR A 115 -2.08 -26.13 -8.79
N ASN A 116 -0.93 -26.37 -9.42
CA ASN A 116 -0.51 -25.60 -10.57
C ASN A 116 -1.24 -26.10 -11.83
N PRO A 117 -1.94 -25.24 -12.60
CA PRO A 117 -2.59 -25.66 -13.84
C PRO A 117 -1.60 -26.02 -14.97
N ASP A 118 -0.33 -25.62 -14.85
CA ASP A 118 0.71 -25.97 -15.82
C ASP A 118 1.17 -27.43 -15.61
N PRO A 119 1.00 -28.33 -16.60
CA PRO A 119 1.36 -29.75 -16.46
C PRO A 119 2.88 -29.98 -16.37
N LEU A 120 3.70 -28.99 -16.75
CA LEU A 120 5.15 -29.06 -16.62
C LEU A 120 5.65 -28.51 -15.28
N ALA A 121 4.77 -27.93 -14.47
CA ALA A 121 5.14 -27.40 -13.17
C ALA A 121 5.45 -28.53 -12.20
N LYS A 122 6.62 -28.43 -11.55
CA LYS A 122 7.04 -29.29 -10.44
C LYS A 122 6.62 -28.71 -9.10
N HIS A 123 6.38 -27.40 -9.06
CA HIS A 123 6.03 -26.64 -7.87
C HIS A 123 4.80 -25.76 -8.13
N THR A 124 4.03 -25.51 -7.08
CA THR A 124 2.94 -24.54 -7.05
C THR A 124 3.45 -23.13 -6.76
N TYR A 125 2.60 -22.12 -6.96
CA TYR A 125 2.93 -20.78 -6.48
C TYR A 125 3.02 -20.69 -4.96
N ALA A 126 2.35 -21.59 -4.23
CA ALA A 126 2.45 -21.67 -2.77
C ALA A 126 3.88 -22.09 -2.35
N ASP A 127 4.46 -23.07 -3.03
CA ASP A 127 5.85 -23.51 -2.80
C ASP A 127 6.85 -22.37 -3.07
N VAL A 128 6.60 -21.58 -4.12
CA VAL A 128 7.41 -20.39 -4.43
C VAL A 128 7.30 -19.34 -3.32
N LEU A 129 6.10 -19.05 -2.82
CA LEU A 129 5.92 -18.12 -1.68
C LEU A 129 6.63 -18.62 -0.43
N HIS A 130 6.51 -19.92 -0.13
CA HIS A 130 7.14 -20.54 1.03
C HIS A 130 8.67 -20.41 0.94
N CYS A 131 9.27 -20.82 -0.19
CA CYS A 131 10.70 -20.72 -0.43
C CYS A 131 11.20 -19.27 -0.30
N ILE A 132 10.48 -18.31 -0.88
CA ILE A 132 10.84 -16.90 -0.76
C ILE A 132 10.83 -16.46 0.70
N ARG A 133 9.79 -16.79 1.47
CA ARG A 133 9.71 -16.34 2.86
C ARG A 133 10.76 -16.99 3.75
N THR A 134 10.97 -18.29 3.64
CA THR A 134 11.80 -19.06 4.58
C THR A 134 13.26 -19.11 4.20
N GLN A 135 13.59 -19.03 2.90
CA GLN A 135 14.96 -19.24 2.42
C GLN A 135 15.57 -17.98 1.77
N VAL A 136 14.76 -17.11 1.17
CA VAL A 136 15.26 -15.87 0.55
C VAL A 136 15.17 -14.69 1.50
N GLU A 137 13.99 -14.45 2.06
CA GLU A 137 13.71 -13.33 2.95
C GLU A 137 14.07 -13.66 4.41
N ASP A 138 14.00 -14.93 4.79
CA ASP A 138 14.11 -15.45 6.17
C ASP A 138 13.34 -14.57 7.17
N ARG A 139 12.03 -14.44 6.92
CA ARG A 139 11.14 -13.52 7.64
C ARG A 139 9.83 -14.17 8.06
N SER A 140 9.18 -13.58 9.07
CA SER A 140 7.86 -14.02 9.50
C SER A 140 6.81 -13.76 8.41
N VAL A 141 5.70 -14.50 8.49
CA VAL A 141 4.51 -14.27 7.65
C VAL A 141 4.06 -12.81 7.75
N THR A 142 4.05 -12.26 8.96
CA THR A 142 3.69 -10.86 9.22
C THR A 142 4.60 -9.91 8.44
N ALA A 143 5.92 -10.09 8.54
CA ALA A 143 6.89 -9.23 7.87
C ALA A 143 6.81 -9.30 6.33
N VAL A 144 6.72 -10.49 5.75
CA VAL A 144 6.62 -10.64 4.28
C VAL A 144 5.27 -10.16 3.76
N SER A 145 4.17 -10.40 4.49
CA SER A 145 2.85 -9.91 4.10
C SER A 145 2.79 -8.38 4.03
N ALA A 146 3.44 -7.68 4.97
CA ALA A 146 3.58 -6.22 4.95
C ALA A 146 4.37 -5.74 3.72
N LEU A 147 5.52 -6.35 3.40
CA LEU A 147 6.30 -6.02 2.19
C LEU A 147 5.47 -6.18 0.89
N LEU A 148 4.62 -7.21 0.87
CA LEU A 148 3.80 -7.53 -0.28
C LEU A 148 2.48 -6.73 -0.32
N ASN A 149 2.17 -5.95 0.72
CA ASN A 149 0.92 -5.22 0.89
C ASN A 149 -0.32 -6.14 0.82
N VAL A 150 -0.26 -7.25 1.55
CA VAL A 150 -1.35 -8.21 1.73
C VAL A 150 -1.58 -8.46 3.22
N SER A 151 -2.79 -8.89 3.59
CA SER A 151 -3.02 -9.26 4.99
C SER A 151 -2.21 -10.53 5.34
N PRO A 152 -1.65 -10.64 6.56
CA PRO A 152 -0.94 -11.83 7.01
C PRO A 152 -1.75 -13.12 6.85
N MET A 153 -3.06 -13.07 7.13
CA MET A 153 -3.96 -14.21 7.00
C MET A 153 -4.12 -14.64 5.53
N ALA A 154 -4.31 -13.68 4.62
CA ALA A 154 -4.42 -13.99 3.19
C ALA A 154 -3.10 -14.55 2.65
N TYR A 155 -1.97 -13.95 3.03
CA TYR A 155 -0.65 -14.44 2.66
C TYR A 155 -0.44 -15.88 3.15
N TRP A 156 -0.76 -16.16 4.43
CA TRP A 156 -0.64 -17.51 4.98
C TRP A 156 -1.50 -18.52 4.24
N HIS A 157 -2.76 -18.20 3.91
CA HIS A 157 -3.62 -19.10 3.13
C HIS A 157 -3.11 -19.32 1.70
N MET A 158 -2.46 -18.32 1.09
CA MET A 158 -1.80 -18.48 -0.21
C MET A 158 -0.59 -19.41 -0.13
N GLU A 159 0.25 -19.23 0.89
CA GLU A 159 1.41 -20.09 1.15
C GLU A 159 0.99 -21.53 1.53
N ALA A 160 -0.15 -21.70 2.20
CA ALA A 160 -0.73 -23.01 2.53
C ALA A 160 -1.51 -23.65 1.36
N GLY A 161 -1.50 -23.04 0.17
CA GLY A 161 -2.23 -23.54 -1.01
C GLY A 161 -3.75 -23.60 -0.84
N GLN A 162 -4.31 -22.83 0.09
CA GLN A 162 -5.75 -22.72 0.35
C GLN A 162 -6.41 -21.59 -0.46
N LEU A 163 -5.63 -20.56 -0.82
CA LEU A 163 -6.07 -19.41 -1.61
C LEU A 163 -5.17 -19.26 -2.84
N PRO A 164 -5.71 -18.97 -4.04
CA PRO A 164 -4.88 -18.85 -5.22
C PRO A 164 -4.02 -17.58 -5.10
N VAL A 165 -2.74 -17.68 -5.49
CA VAL A 165 -1.86 -16.51 -5.59
C VAL A 165 -2.33 -15.67 -6.77
N PRO A 166 -2.84 -14.44 -6.56
CA PRO A 166 -3.38 -13.64 -7.66
C PRO A 166 -2.28 -13.17 -8.60
N THR A 167 -2.60 -13.00 -9.89
CA THR A 167 -1.63 -12.63 -10.94
C THR A 167 -0.85 -11.36 -10.63
N TRP A 168 -1.46 -10.38 -9.97
CA TRP A 168 -0.78 -9.15 -9.58
C TRP A 168 0.35 -9.42 -8.55
N LEU A 169 0.14 -10.35 -7.62
CA LEU A 169 1.13 -10.71 -6.61
C LEU A 169 2.25 -11.55 -7.23
N GLN A 170 1.91 -12.47 -8.13
CA GLN A 170 2.89 -13.20 -8.93
C GLN A 170 3.81 -12.25 -9.71
N ARG A 171 3.24 -11.22 -10.36
CA ARG A 171 4.00 -10.19 -11.07
C ARG A 171 4.87 -9.35 -10.14
N LYS A 172 4.36 -8.94 -8.98
CA LYS A 172 5.12 -8.18 -7.98
C LYS A 172 6.35 -8.97 -7.52
N ILE A 173 6.20 -10.26 -7.27
CA ILE A 173 7.30 -11.15 -6.88
C ILE A 173 8.28 -11.36 -8.04
N ALA A 174 7.77 -11.65 -9.25
CA ALA A 174 8.62 -11.82 -10.42
C ALA A 174 9.47 -10.56 -10.68
N PHE A 175 8.86 -9.39 -10.56
CA PHE A 175 9.56 -8.11 -10.68
C PHE A 175 10.67 -7.95 -9.65
N ARG A 176 10.42 -8.26 -8.37
CA ARG A 176 11.44 -8.22 -7.31
C ARG A 176 12.60 -9.17 -7.57
N LEU A 177 12.33 -10.34 -8.13
CA LEU A 177 13.35 -11.34 -8.50
C LEU A 177 13.98 -11.09 -9.88
N HIS A 178 13.69 -9.96 -10.53
CA HIS A 178 14.13 -9.66 -11.90
C HIS A 178 13.77 -10.73 -12.93
N LEU A 179 12.65 -11.43 -12.72
CA LEU A 179 12.08 -12.44 -13.59
C LEU A 179 10.94 -11.86 -14.43
N LYS A 180 10.77 -12.37 -15.66
CA LYS A 180 9.61 -12.03 -16.51
C LYS A 180 8.29 -12.54 -15.93
N ASN A 181 8.33 -13.73 -15.33
CA ASN A 181 7.23 -14.38 -14.64
C ASN A 181 7.78 -15.46 -13.70
N LEU A 182 6.91 -16.05 -12.89
CA LEU A 182 7.29 -17.11 -11.95
C LEU A 182 7.30 -18.51 -12.57
N THR A 183 6.97 -18.66 -13.87
CA THR A 183 6.89 -19.97 -14.53
C THR A 183 8.24 -20.70 -14.51
N THR A 184 9.35 -19.96 -14.62
CA THR A 184 10.70 -20.51 -14.49
C THR A 184 10.90 -21.19 -13.14
N LEU A 185 10.39 -20.60 -12.05
CA LEU A 185 10.51 -21.15 -10.71
C LEU A 185 9.57 -22.34 -10.51
N THR A 186 8.32 -22.27 -11.00
CA THR A 186 7.38 -23.37 -10.84
C THR A 186 7.78 -24.63 -11.62
N ARG A 187 8.60 -24.49 -12.67
CA ARG A 187 9.15 -25.61 -13.46
C ARG A 187 10.53 -26.07 -12.99
N ALA A 188 11.17 -25.32 -12.09
CA ALA A 188 12.50 -25.64 -11.58
C ALA A 188 12.53 -26.97 -10.84
N THR A 189 13.66 -27.66 -10.88
CA THR A 189 13.89 -28.81 -9.98
C THR A 189 14.05 -28.33 -8.54
N ASP A 190 14.77 -27.22 -8.34
CA ASP A 190 14.98 -26.58 -7.05
C ASP A 190 14.77 -25.06 -7.17
N ILE A 191 13.85 -24.51 -6.39
CA ILE A 191 13.44 -23.10 -6.49
C ILE A 191 14.60 -22.18 -6.06
N LEU A 192 15.21 -22.44 -4.90
CA LEU A 192 16.25 -21.58 -4.33
C LEU A 192 17.47 -21.50 -5.24
N THR A 193 17.96 -22.65 -5.71
CA THR A 193 19.09 -22.74 -6.64
C THR A 193 18.81 -21.96 -7.92
N THR A 194 17.58 -22.03 -8.44
CA THR A 194 17.20 -21.29 -9.65
C THR A 194 17.16 -19.79 -9.41
N ILE A 195 16.70 -19.33 -8.24
CA ILE A 195 16.73 -17.92 -7.85
C ILE A 195 18.19 -17.44 -7.75
N CYS A 196 19.04 -18.19 -7.05
CA CYS A 196 20.45 -17.87 -6.86
C CYS A 196 21.20 -17.77 -8.21
N GLN A 197 21.00 -18.75 -9.09
CA GLN A 197 21.58 -18.74 -10.44
C GLN A 197 21.08 -17.57 -11.29
N HIS A 198 19.80 -17.21 -11.19
CA HIS A 198 19.23 -16.09 -11.96
C HIS A 198 19.78 -14.74 -11.51
N LEU A 199 20.02 -14.59 -10.21
CA LEU A 199 20.56 -13.36 -9.63
C LEU A 199 22.10 -13.28 -9.72
N ASP A 200 22.78 -14.38 -10.10
CA ASP A 200 24.24 -14.57 -10.07
C ASP A 200 24.83 -14.43 -8.66
N ILE A 201 24.19 -15.08 -7.69
CA ILE A 201 24.49 -14.96 -6.24
C ILE A 201 24.59 -16.35 -5.61
N VAL A 202 25.49 -16.50 -4.64
CA VAL A 202 25.61 -17.73 -3.81
C VAL A 202 24.52 -17.70 -2.73
N PRO A 203 23.90 -18.83 -2.33
CA PRO A 203 22.83 -18.83 -1.31
C PRO A 203 23.18 -18.06 -0.03
N ASP A 204 24.44 -18.08 0.40
CA ASP A 204 24.94 -17.37 1.58
C ASP A 204 25.10 -15.84 1.37
N ASP A 205 25.17 -15.40 0.11
CA ASP A 205 25.32 -14.01 -0.31
C ASP A 205 24.00 -13.39 -0.78
N LEU A 206 22.87 -14.07 -0.57
CA LEU A 206 21.55 -13.56 -0.94
C LEU A 206 21.38 -12.14 -0.38
N PRO A 207 21.19 -11.13 -1.25
CA PRO A 207 21.28 -9.75 -0.84
C PRO A 207 20.19 -9.51 0.18
N MET A 208 20.58 -9.03 1.36
CA MET A 208 19.64 -8.46 2.31
C MET A 208 18.83 -7.32 1.66
N GLU A 209 19.23 -6.83 0.48
CA GLU A 209 18.62 -5.73 -0.27
C GLU A 209 17.50 -6.14 -1.24
N LEU A 210 17.07 -7.41 -1.29
CA LEU A 210 15.67 -7.67 -1.68
C LEU A 210 14.70 -7.12 -0.62
N ARG A 211 15.17 -6.80 0.61
CA ARG A 211 14.36 -6.56 1.81
C ARG A 211 13.82 -5.13 2.05
N LEU A 212 13.90 -4.15 1.14
CA LEU A 212 13.18 -2.84 1.19
C LEU A 212 13.62 -1.93 0.00
N PRO A 213 12.78 -1.01 -0.53
CA PRO A 213 13.21 0.36 -0.77
C PRO A 213 13.26 1.16 0.54
#